data_AF-A0A7M5X0X1-F1
#
_entry.id   AF-A0A7M5X0X1-F1
#
_cell.length_a   1.000
_cell.length_b   1.000
_cell.length_c   1.000
_cell.angle_alpha   90.00
_cell.angle_beta   90.00
_cell.angle_gamma   90.00
#
_symmetry.space_group_name_H-M   'P 1'
#
loop_
_entity.id
_entity.type
_entity.pdbx_description
1 polymer ?
#
loop_
_entity_poly.entity_id
_entity_poly.type
_entity_poly.pdbx_seq_one_letter_code
_entity_poly.pdbx_strand_id
1 'polypeptide(L)'
;MLHVGTYEVIYRGQVVFNVGYVNKTHKISHKLREEMKHHGDLIVGDVKESFYTLSKKLSIGIDWLHRNLVFDFVLKTDDDVFINIPKVLKALNTLPSHIQYFGHVMWRQPVERKGRYKLTPDEFKHDRFDPYCSGGGFIVRQGVIEKIAWYLVFNRPLKYEDAYFGSLAFKAGVVPSKAYDKYFLMRNHKCIYHGRDVSIAQEWTLGV
;
A
#
# COMPACT_ATOMS: atom_id res chain seq x y z
N MET A 1 34.52 -22.10 23.92
CA MET A 1 34.33 -21.35 22.67
C MET A 1 32.86 -21.49 22.29
N LEU A 2 32.03 -20.51 22.64
CA LEU A 2 30.59 -20.55 22.39
C LEU A 2 30.36 -20.35 20.89
N HIS A 3 29.84 -21.39 20.20
CA HIS A 3 29.28 -21.23 18.87
C HIS A 3 28.00 -20.40 19.01
N VAL A 4 28.08 -19.11 18.68
CA VAL A 4 26.89 -18.28 18.48
C VAL A 4 26.29 -18.74 17.16
N GLY A 5 25.28 -19.61 17.24
CA GLY A 5 24.51 -20.03 16.07
C GLY A 5 23.91 -18.79 15.42
N THR A 6 24.17 -18.61 14.13
CA THR A 6 23.48 -17.60 13.33
C THR A 6 22.04 -18.08 13.12
N TYR A 7 21.10 -17.52 13.88
CA TYR A 7 19.67 -17.75 13.64
C TYR A 7 19.31 -17.15 12.27
N GLU A 8 18.91 -17.98 11.31
CA GLU A 8 18.29 -17.50 10.08
C GLU A 8 16.87 -17.01 10.40
N VAL A 9 16.61 -15.74 10.15
CA VAL A 9 15.25 -15.19 10.22
C VAL A 9 14.49 -15.68 9.00
N ILE A 10 13.57 -16.63 9.23
CA ILE A 10 12.67 -17.13 8.18
C ILE A 10 11.49 -16.17 8.07
N TYR A 11 11.34 -15.56 6.90
CA TYR A 11 10.16 -14.77 6.57
C TYR A 11 9.10 -15.65 5.93
N ARG A 12 7.87 -15.58 6.45
CA ARG A 12 6.67 -16.06 5.75
C ARG A 12 5.98 -14.87 5.12
N GLY A 13 5.82 -14.91 3.81
CA GLY A 13 5.15 -13.85 3.05
C GLY A 13 3.94 -14.40 2.31
N GLN A 14 2.93 -13.56 2.18
CA GLN A 14 1.79 -13.77 1.30
C GLN A 14 1.65 -12.52 0.44
N VAL A 15 1.33 -12.72 -0.84
CA VAL A 15 0.91 -11.64 -1.74
C VAL A 15 -0.60 -11.75 -1.87
N VAL A 16 -1.27 -10.60 -1.86
CA VAL A 16 -2.71 -10.50 -2.12
C VAL A 16 -2.97 -9.36 -3.08
N PHE A 17 -3.89 -9.56 -4.01
CA PHE A 17 -4.34 -8.53 -4.94
C PHE A 17 -5.70 -8.02 -4.50
N ASN A 18 -5.75 -6.74 -4.15
CA ASN A 18 -7.01 -6.07 -3.92
C ASN A 18 -7.56 -5.65 -5.27
N VAL A 19 -8.81 -6.00 -5.59
CA VAL A 19 -9.40 -5.78 -6.92
C VAL A 19 -10.84 -5.30 -6.80
N GLY A 20 -11.23 -4.33 -7.62
CA GLY A 20 -12.62 -3.92 -7.81
C GLY A 20 -13.25 -4.60 -9.04
N TYR A 21 -14.45 -4.15 -9.43
CA TYR A 21 -15.12 -4.60 -10.65
C TYR A 21 -15.05 -3.54 -11.77
N VAL A 22 -14.69 -3.92 -12.99
CA VAL A 22 -14.58 -2.96 -14.12
C VAL A 22 -15.96 -2.69 -14.76
N ASN A 23 -16.75 -3.75 -14.98
CA ASN A 23 -18.16 -3.77 -15.36
C ASN A 23 -18.64 -5.23 -15.22
N LYS A 24 -19.91 -5.48 -14.89
CA LYS A 24 -20.49 -6.84 -14.77
C LYS A 24 -20.67 -7.53 -16.13
N THR A 25 -19.72 -7.40 -17.06
CA THR A 25 -19.75 -8.20 -18.28
C THR A 25 -19.41 -9.64 -17.90
N HIS A 26 -20.17 -10.61 -18.42
CA HIS A 26 -20.00 -12.03 -18.07
C HIS A 26 -18.56 -12.54 -18.28
N LYS A 27 -17.82 -11.98 -19.24
CA LYS A 27 -16.45 -12.40 -19.57
C LYS A 27 -15.41 -12.02 -18.51
N ILE A 28 -15.43 -10.78 -18.00
CA ILE A 28 -14.46 -10.34 -16.98
C ILE A 28 -14.76 -11.04 -15.65
N SER A 29 -16.03 -11.12 -15.26
CA SER A 29 -16.44 -11.84 -14.06
C SER A 29 -16.08 -13.32 -14.09
N HIS A 30 -16.12 -13.97 -15.28
CA HIS A 30 -15.69 -15.36 -15.43
C HIS A 30 -14.18 -15.50 -15.24
N LYS A 31 -13.37 -14.65 -15.89
CA LYS A 31 -11.90 -14.69 -15.73
C LYS A 31 -11.48 -14.49 -14.28
N LEU A 32 -12.12 -13.55 -13.58
CA LEU A 32 -11.84 -13.29 -12.17
C LEU A 32 -12.15 -14.51 -11.29
N ARG A 33 -13.26 -15.21 -11.55
CA ARG A 33 -13.60 -16.44 -10.81
C ARG A 33 -12.60 -17.57 -11.06
N GLU A 34 -12.14 -17.72 -12.29
CA GLU A 34 -11.14 -18.75 -12.65
C GLU A 34 -9.79 -18.46 -12.00
N GLU A 35 -9.34 -17.20 -12.03
CA GLU A 35 -8.10 -16.77 -11.37
C GLU A 35 -8.21 -16.98 -9.85
N MET A 36 -9.34 -16.59 -9.23
CA MET A 36 -9.56 -16.74 -7.80
C MET A 36 -9.59 -18.22 -7.38
N LYS A 37 -10.09 -19.10 -8.24
CA LYS A 37 -10.07 -20.56 -8.05
C LYS A 37 -8.66 -21.14 -8.15
N HIS A 38 -7.79 -20.53 -8.95
CA HIS A 38 -6.43 -21.04 -9.20
C HIS A 38 -5.41 -20.56 -8.16
N HIS A 39 -5.50 -19.28 -7.75
CA HIS A 39 -4.48 -18.65 -6.89
C HIS A 39 -4.95 -18.39 -5.46
N GLY A 40 -6.23 -18.04 -5.26
CA GLY A 40 -6.80 -17.81 -3.93
C GLY A 40 -6.23 -16.62 -3.18
N ASP A 41 -5.62 -15.66 -3.89
CA ASP A 41 -4.93 -14.48 -3.35
C ASP A 41 -5.65 -13.15 -3.67
N LEU A 42 -6.92 -13.21 -4.08
CA LEU A 42 -7.72 -12.01 -4.34
C LEU A 42 -8.55 -11.53 -3.15
N ILE A 43 -8.57 -10.21 -2.97
CA ILE A 43 -9.55 -9.47 -2.18
C ILE A 43 -10.46 -8.73 -3.16
N VAL A 44 -11.64 -9.28 -3.43
CA VAL A 44 -12.61 -8.69 -4.37
C VAL A 44 -13.55 -7.74 -3.64
N GLY A 45 -13.39 -6.44 -3.86
CA GLY A 45 -14.26 -5.40 -3.34
C GLY A 45 -15.46 -5.10 -4.24
N ASP A 46 -16.62 -4.83 -3.66
CA ASP A 46 -17.78 -4.30 -4.40
C ASP A 46 -17.61 -2.80 -4.69
N VAL A 47 -16.57 -2.47 -5.45
CA VAL A 47 -16.24 -1.12 -5.88
C VAL A 47 -15.88 -1.11 -7.36
N LYS A 48 -16.44 -0.17 -8.12
CA LYS A 48 -16.10 -0.04 -9.54
C LYS A 48 -14.63 0.37 -9.68
N GLU A 49 -13.86 -0.32 -10.51
CA GLU A 49 -12.48 0.04 -10.81
C GLU A 49 -12.39 1.42 -11.49
N SER A 50 -11.67 2.31 -10.85
CA SER A 50 -11.35 3.65 -11.36
C SER A 50 -10.30 4.31 -10.46
N PHE A 51 -9.60 5.29 -10.99
CA PHE A 51 -8.71 6.13 -10.20
C PHE A 51 -9.41 6.75 -8.97
N TYR A 52 -10.66 7.20 -9.11
CA TYR A 52 -11.39 7.89 -8.04
C TYR A 52 -11.92 6.95 -6.95
N THR A 53 -11.83 5.64 -7.15
CA THR A 53 -12.28 4.61 -6.21
C THR A 53 -11.14 3.91 -5.49
N LEU A 54 -9.89 4.25 -5.79
CA LEU A 54 -8.70 3.69 -5.14
C LEU A 54 -8.76 3.78 -3.62
N SER A 55 -9.18 4.92 -3.04
CA SER A 55 -9.28 5.04 -1.57
C SER A 55 -10.37 4.17 -0.95
N LYS A 56 -11.44 3.85 -1.69
CA LYS A 56 -12.46 2.88 -1.24
C LYS A 56 -11.89 1.46 -1.28
N LYS A 57 -11.20 1.13 -2.37
CA LYS A 57 -10.47 -0.13 -2.54
C LYS A 57 -9.44 -0.31 -1.41
N LEU A 58 -8.64 0.71 -1.11
CA LEU A 58 -7.74 0.73 0.04
C LEU A 58 -8.49 0.45 1.35
N SER A 59 -9.63 1.09 1.59
CA SER A 59 -10.42 0.88 2.82
C SER A 59 -10.85 -0.59 2.96
N ILE A 60 -11.28 -1.23 1.86
CA ILE A 60 -11.63 -2.65 1.82
C ILE A 60 -10.40 -3.51 2.16
N GLY A 61 -9.23 -3.18 1.58
CA GLY A 61 -7.99 -3.88 1.85
C GLY A 61 -7.57 -3.78 3.33
N ILE A 62 -7.64 -2.57 3.92
CA ILE A 62 -7.32 -2.34 5.33
C ILE A 62 -8.26 -3.16 6.24
N ASP A 63 -9.57 -3.11 5.99
CA ASP A 63 -10.56 -3.86 6.78
C ASP A 63 -10.34 -5.38 6.66
N TRP A 64 -10.05 -5.87 5.45
CA TRP A 64 -9.74 -7.27 5.24
C TRP A 64 -8.45 -7.71 5.97
N LEU A 65 -7.37 -6.92 5.87
CA LEU A 65 -6.12 -7.19 6.59
C LEU A 65 -6.36 -7.24 8.10
N HIS A 66 -7.09 -6.25 8.63
CA HIS A 66 -7.39 -6.15 10.06
C HIS A 66 -8.18 -7.36 10.60
N ARG A 67 -9.11 -7.92 9.80
CA ARG A 67 -9.99 -9.00 10.24
C ARG A 67 -9.44 -10.40 10.00
N ASN A 68 -8.63 -10.58 8.97
CA ASN A 68 -8.30 -11.93 8.47
C ASN A 68 -6.85 -12.34 8.70
N LEU A 69 -5.92 -11.39 8.94
CA LEU A 69 -4.49 -11.70 9.04
C LEU A 69 -3.87 -11.23 10.35
N VAL A 70 -2.86 -11.98 10.79
CA VAL A 70 -1.88 -11.58 11.79
C VAL A 70 -0.52 -11.53 11.10
N PHE A 71 0.18 -10.40 11.17
CA PHE A 71 1.40 -10.12 10.42
C PHE A 71 2.29 -9.09 11.13
N ASP A 72 3.60 -9.13 10.91
CA ASP A 72 4.48 -8.09 11.48
C ASP A 72 4.45 -6.81 10.64
N PHE A 73 4.46 -6.97 9.32
CA PHE A 73 4.54 -5.91 8.33
C PHE A 73 3.67 -6.21 7.12
N VAL A 74 3.10 -5.16 6.53
CA VAL A 74 2.48 -5.22 5.19
C VAL A 74 3.13 -4.16 4.32
N LEU A 75 3.45 -4.55 3.08
CA LEU A 75 3.89 -3.66 2.01
C LEU A 75 2.69 -3.40 1.09
N LYS A 76 2.22 -2.16 1.04
CA LYS A 76 1.32 -1.71 -0.03
C LYS A 76 2.17 -1.23 -1.19
N THR A 77 1.84 -1.69 -2.39
CA THR A 77 2.42 -1.18 -3.64
C THR A 77 1.37 -1.18 -4.75
N ASP A 78 1.68 -0.51 -5.86
CA ASP A 78 0.94 -0.64 -7.10
C ASP A 78 1.52 -1.81 -7.94
N ASP A 79 0.76 -2.29 -8.92
CA ASP A 79 1.10 -3.45 -9.76
C ASP A 79 2.14 -3.16 -10.84
N ASP A 80 2.43 -1.88 -11.09
CA ASP A 80 3.45 -1.38 -12.01
C ASP A 80 4.78 -1.03 -11.30
N VAL A 81 4.93 -1.43 -10.03
CA VAL A 81 6.11 -1.18 -9.22
C VAL A 81 6.99 -2.42 -9.12
N PHE A 82 8.30 -2.21 -9.29
CA PHE A 82 9.31 -3.22 -9.00
C PHE A 82 9.70 -3.23 -7.51
N ILE A 83 9.69 -4.41 -6.88
CA ILE A 83 10.12 -4.59 -5.48
C ILE A 83 11.37 -5.48 -5.43
N ASN A 84 12.44 -4.98 -4.83
CA ASN A 84 13.61 -5.80 -4.45
C ASN A 84 13.36 -6.46 -3.08
N ILE A 85 12.75 -7.65 -3.09
CA ILE A 85 12.36 -8.37 -1.86
C ILE A 85 13.54 -8.62 -0.91
N PRO A 86 14.72 -9.10 -1.35
CA PRO A 86 15.86 -9.29 -0.44
C PRO A 86 16.29 -8.02 0.31
N LYS A 87 16.25 -6.86 -0.37
CA LYS A 87 16.54 -5.56 0.26
C LYS A 87 15.46 -5.14 1.24
N VAL A 88 14.19 -5.37 0.92
CA VAL A 88 13.07 -5.10 1.84
C VAL A 88 13.24 -5.92 3.12
N LEU A 89 13.46 -7.24 3.02
CA LEU A 89 13.64 -8.12 4.17
C LEU A 89 14.85 -7.70 5.03
N LYS A 90 15.97 -7.32 4.40
CA LYS A 90 17.14 -6.78 5.12
C LYS A 90 16.82 -5.48 5.86
N ALA A 91 15.99 -4.62 5.27
CA ALA A 91 15.55 -3.38 5.91
C ALA A 91 14.68 -3.68 7.14
N LEU A 92 13.72 -4.61 7.03
CA LEU A 92 12.83 -5.00 8.11
C LEU A 92 13.59 -5.53 9.34
N ASN A 93 14.64 -6.33 9.10
CA ASN A 93 15.51 -6.84 10.17
C ASN A 93 16.26 -5.75 10.96
N THR A 94 16.49 -4.59 10.35
CA THR A 94 17.27 -3.49 10.94
C THR A 94 16.40 -2.28 11.28
N LEU A 95 15.09 -2.38 11.07
CA LEU A 95 14.16 -1.29 11.28
C LEU A 95 13.98 -1.02 12.78
N PRO A 96 14.22 0.21 13.26
CA PRO A 96 13.96 0.55 14.65
C PRO A 96 12.52 0.24 15.06
N SER A 97 12.33 -0.25 16.29
CA SER A 97 11.01 -0.66 16.80
C SER A 97 9.96 0.46 16.79
N HIS A 98 10.39 1.71 16.97
CA HIS A 98 9.51 2.88 16.97
C HIS A 98 9.02 3.28 15.56
N ILE A 99 9.63 2.77 14.49
CA ILE A 99 9.20 3.05 13.11
C ILE A 99 8.05 2.11 12.77
N GLN A 100 6.85 2.68 12.57
CA GLN A 100 5.62 1.92 12.32
C GLN A 100 5.06 2.10 10.90
N TYR A 101 5.38 3.20 10.24
CA TYR A 101 4.92 3.54 8.88
C TYR A 101 6.07 4.22 8.14
N PHE A 102 6.50 3.67 7.01
CA PHE A 102 7.65 4.22 6.28
C PHE A 102 7.60 3.98 4.77
N GLY A 103 8.24 4.90 4.04
CA GLY A 103 8.25 4.95 2.57
C GLY A 103 8.87 6.26 2.08
N HIS A 104 8.55 6.68 0.85
CA HIS A 104 8.94 8.00 0.35
C HIS A 104 7.94 9.06 0.83
N VAL A 105 8.36 9.84 1.83
CA VAL A 105 7.44 10.73 2.56
C VAL A 105 7.24 12.05 1.82
N MET A 106 5.98 12.34 1.53
CA MET A 106 5.44 13.56 0.97
C MET A 106 5.07 14.53 2.09
N TRP A 107 5.91 15.53 2.32
CA TRP A 107 5.70 16.54 3.37
C TRP A 107 4.98 17.77 2.82
N ARG A 108 3.94 18.21 3.56
CA ARG A 108 3.25 19.49 3.34
C ARG A 108 2.82 19.72 1.88
N GLN A 109 2.46 18.65 1.16
CA GLN A 109 2.06 18.75 -0.24
C GLN A 109 0.82 19.64 -0.37
N PRO A 110 0.81 20.61 -1.29
CA PRO A 110 -0.34 21.45 -1.51
C PRO A 110 -1.51 20.62 -2.06
N VAL A 111 -2.72 20.96 -1.62
CA VAL A 111 -3.93 20.34 -2.15
C VAL A 111 -4.23 20.97 -3.50
N GLU A 112 -4.33 20.13 -4.52
CA GLU A 112 -4.76 20.53 -5.86
C GLU A 112 -6.18 21.09 -5.79
N ARG A 113 -6.36 22.39 -6.08
CA ARG A 113 -7.68 23.05 -6.12
C ARG A 113 -8.24 23.17 -7.54
N LYS A 114 -7.45 22.81 -8.56
CA LYS A 114 -7.80 22.89 -9.98
C LYS A 114 -7.34 21.61 -10.70
N GLY A 115 -7.79 21.43 -11.94
CA GLY A 115 -7.41 20.27 -12.75
C GLY A 115 -8.15 18.97 -12.43
N ARG A 116 -7.69 17.87 -13.03
CA ARG A 116 -8.31 16.54 -12.98
C ARG A 116 -8.43 15.98 -11.56
N TYR A 117 -7.47 16.30 -10.71
CA TYR A 117 -7.34 15.71 -9.38
C TYR A 117 -7.74 16.68 -8.25
N LYS A 118 -8.54 17.71 -8.56
CA LYS A 118 -8.89 18.74 -7.59
C LYS A 118 -9.71 18.20 -6.40
N LEU A 119 -9.45 18.74 -5.21
CA LEU A 119 -10.30 18.61 -4.03
C LEU A 119 -10.94 19.96 -3.69
N THR A 120 -12.27 19.99 -3.61
CA THR A 120 -12.99 21.19 -3.17
C THR A 120 -12.75 21.45 -1.66
N PRO A 121 -12.96 22.68 -1.17
CA PRO A 121 -12.90 22.96 0.26
C PRO A 121 -13.86 22.10 1.11
N ASP A 122 -15.00 21.68 0.54
CA ASP A 122 -15.96 20.78 1.18
C ASP A 122 -15.43 19.34 1.28
N GLU A 123 -14.68 18.89 0.26
CA GLU A 123 -14.03 17.57 0.27
C GLU A 123 -12.82 17.54 1.21
N PHE A 124 -12.04 18.62 1.27
CA PHE A 124 -10.86 18.73 2.13
C PHE A 124 -10.57 20.20 2.47
N LYS A 125 -10.78 20.55 3.75
CA LYS A 125 -10.75 21.94 4.24
C LYS A 125 -9.36 22.56 4.27
N HIS A 126 -8.31 21.76 4.48
CA HIS A 126 -6.94 22.26 4.58
C HIS A 126 -6.33 22.46 3.21
N ASP A 127 -5.39 23.40 3.08
CA ASP A 127 -4.68 23.66 1.81
C ASP A 127 -3.46 22.76 1.60
N ARG A 128 -3.12 21.95 2.59
CA ARG A 128 -2.01 21.00 2.54
C ARG A 128 -2.43 19.68 3.16
N PHE A 129 -1.95 18.58 2.58
CA PHE A 129 -2.16 17.25 3.12
C PHE A 129 -1.35 17.03 4.42
N ASP A 130 -1.89 16.18 5.29
CA ASP A 130 -1.12 15.53 6.36
C ASP A 130 0.08 14.77 5.76
N PRO A 131 1.18 14.56 6.49
CA PRO A 131 2.30 13.78 5.96
C PRO A 131 1.87 12.36 5.55
N TYR A 132 2.28 11.92 4.36
CA TYR A 132 1.95 10.59 3.82
C TYR A 132 3.13 10.02 3.02
N CYS A 133 3.16 8.70 2.80
CA CYS A 133 4.10 8.07 1.87
C CYS A 133 3.48 8.00 0.48
N SER A 134 4.21 8.32 -0.59
CA SER A 134 3.70 8.30 -1.96
C SER A 134 3.27 6.91 -2.44
N GLY A 135 2.32 6.86 -3.38
CA GLY A 135 1.66 5.65 -3.88
C GLY A 135 2.56 4.51 -4.39
N GLY A 136 3.77 4.82 -4.87
CA GLY A 136 4.74 3.81 -5.36
C GLY A 136 5.22 2.81 -4.31
N GLY A 137 4.86 2.99 -3.04
CA GLY A 137 4.85 1.90 -2.07
C GLY A 137 5.25 2.33 -0.67
N PHE A 138 4.66 1.67 0.32
CA PHE A 138 4.98 1.91 1.72
C PHE A 138 4.78 0.67 2.57
N ILE A 139 5.53 0.60 3.66
CA ILE A 139 5.42 -0.48 4.63
C ILE A 139 4.83 0.06 5.93
N VAL A 140 3.93 -0.71 6.51
CA VAL A 140 3.40 -0.46 7.85
C VAL A 140 3.44 -1.70 8.73
N ARG A 141 3.57 -1.49 10.04
CA ARG A 141 3.35 -2.53 11.05
C ARG A 141 1.86 -2.78 11.22
N GLN A 142 1.48 -4.00 11.65
CA GLN A 142 0.08 -4.35 11.93
C GLN A 142 -0.62 -3.38 12.88
N GLY A 143 0.07 -2.92 13.94
CA GLY A 143 -0.51 -1.95 14.87
C GLY A 143 -0.93 -0.61 14.23
N VAL A 144 -0.43 -0.26 13.04
CA VAL A 144 -0.95 0.88 12.27
C VAL A 144 -2.29 0.53 11.63
N ILE A 145 -2.40 -0.65 11.01
CA ILE A 145 -3.63 -1.16 10.39
C ILE A 145 -4.77 -1.23 11.42
N GLU A 146 -4.48 -1.75 12.62
CA GLU A 146 -5.45 -1.83 13.72
C GLU A 146 -5.95 -0.44 14.15
N LYS A 147 -5.04 0.54 14.26
CA LYS A 147 -5.43 1.90 14.64
C LYS A 147 -6.26 2.59 13.55
N ILE A 148 -5.86 2.47 12.28
CA ILE A 148 -6.54 3.17 11.17
C ILE A 148 -7.88 2.53 10.81
N ALA A 149 -8.07 1.22 11.03
CA ALA A 149 -9.31 0.51 10.73
C ALA A 149 -10.52 1.18 11.42
N TRP A 150 -10.36 1.62 12.66
CA TRP A 150 -11.38 2.37 13.40
C TRP A 150 -11.79 3.68 12.75
N TYR A 151 -10.88 4.34 12.04
CA TYR A 151 -11.14 5.62 11.38
C TYR A 151 -11.84 5.49 10.03
N LEU A 152 -11.86 4.30 9.42
CA LEU A 152 -12.51 4.08 8.12
C LEU A 152 -14.01 4.43 8.15
N VAL A 153 -14.68 4.15 9.27
CA VAL A 153 -16.14 4.37 9.43
C VAL A 153 -16.49 5.87 9.53
N PHE A 154 -15.58 6.67 10.08
CA PHE A 154 -15.82 8.09 10.37
C PHE A 154 -15.28 9.05 9.31
N ASN A 155 -14.55 8.53 8.31
CA ASN A 155 -13.85 9.35 7.34
C ASN A 155 -14.29 9.03 5.92
N ARG A 156 -14.56 10.09 5.16
CA ARG A 156 -14.84 9.96 3.73
C ARG A 156 -13.51 9.70 2.99
N PRO A 157 -13.46 8.70 2.09
CA PRO A 157 -12.30 8.48 1.25
C PRO A 157 -11.93 9.71 0.41
N LEU A 158 -10.66 10.10 0.40
CA LEU A 158 -10.16 11.18 -0.48
C LEU A 158 -9.92 10.64 -1.90
N LYS A 159 -9.71 11.53 -2.87
CA LYS A 159 -9.37 11.12 -4.25
C LYS A 159 -7.96 10.52 -4.37
N TYR A 160 -7.06 10.93 -3.48
CA TYR A 160 -5.67 10.44 -3.41
C TYR A 160 -5.60 9.37 -2.33
N GLU A 161 -5.37 8.12 -2.75
CA GLU A 161 -5.35 6.95 -1.86
C GLU A 161 -4.21 7.00 -0.85
N ASP A 162 -3.02 7.41 -1.31
CA ASP A 162 -1.83 7.57 -0.48
C ASP A 162 -1.99 8.71 0.55
N ALA A 163 -2.50 9.86 0.13
CA ALA A 163 -2.83 10.96 1.05
C ALA A 163 -3.98 10.60 2.00
N TYR A 164 -4.95 9.80 1.57
CA TYR A 164 -6.03 9.28 2.42
C TYR A 164 -5.47 8.38 3.53
N PHE A 165 -4.60 7.43 3.17
CA PHE A 165 -3.90 6.59 4.16
C PHE A 165 -3.14 7.45 5.17
N GLY A 166 -2.38 8.44 4.69
CA GLY A 166 -1.64 9.36 5.56
C GLY A 166 -2.53 10.16 6.50
N SER A 167 -3.70 10.64 6.05
CA SER A 167 -4.63 11.36 6.93
C SER A 167 -5.25 10.44 7.99
N LEU A 168 -5.56 9.18 7.66
CA LEU A 168 -6.01 8.19 8.64
C LEU A 168 -4.91 7.90 9.68
N ALA A 169 -3.68 7.68 9.21
CA ALA A 169 -2.53 7.44 10.07
C ALA A 169 -2.28 8.64 11.01
N PHE A 170 -2.35 9.87 10.49
CA PHE A 170 -2.16 11.09 11.26
C PHE A 170 -3.21 11.24 12.36
N LYS A 171 -4.50 10.98 12.05
CA LYS A 171 -5.60 10.96 13.03
C LYS A 171 -5.40 9.88 14.10
N ALA A 172 -4.81 8.74 13.71
CA ALA A 172 -4.41 7.67 14.61
C ALA A 172 -3.11 7.96 15.41
N GLY A 173 -2.53 9.15 15.28
CA GLY A 173 -1.29 9.53 15.97
C GLY A 173 -0.02 8.88 15.41
N VAL A 174 -0.05 8.41 14.15
CA VAL A 174 1.06 7.78 13.45
C VAL A 174 1.59 8.72 12.37
N VAL A 175 2.89 9.02 12.41
CA VAL A 175 3.57 9.87 11.42
C VAL A 175 4.50 9.02 10.55
N PRO A 176 4.48 9.16 9.21
CA PRO A 176 5.37 8.42 8.34
C PRO A 176 6.83 8.81 8.55
N SER A 177 7.71 7.81 8.50
CA SER A 177 9.15 7.98 8.52
C SER A 177 9.73 7.78 7.13
N LYS A 178 10.78 8.53 6.80
CA LYS A 178 11.51 8.29 5.54
C LYS A 178 12.09 6.89 5.58
N ALA A 179 11.80 6.10 4.55
CA ALA A 179 12.57 4.90 4.33
C ALA A 179 14.02 5.33 4.07
N TYR A 180 14.96 4.72 4.79
CA TYR A 180 16.37 5.00 4.56
C TYR A 180 16.69 4.73 3.09
N ASP A 181 17.34 5.69 2.42
CA ASP A 181 17.65 5.73 0.97
C ASP A 181 18.35 4.47 0.41
N LYS A 182 18.64 3.48 1.26
CA LYS A 182 19.32 2.22 0.94
C LYS A 182 18.36 1.10 0.48
N TYR A 183 17.07 1.14 0.82
CA TYR A 183 16.18 -0.02 0.63
C TYR A 183 14.85 0.26 -0.08
N PHE A 184 14.36 1.50 -0.03
CA PHE A 184 13.18 1.96 -0.80
C PHE A 184 13.61 3.13 -1.67
N LEU A 185 13.87 2.85 -2.94
CA LEU A 185 14.29 3.86 -3.91
C LEU A 185 13.09 4.25 -4.77
N MET A 186 12.45 5.37 -4.45
CA MET A 186 11.50 6.05 -5.33
C MET A 186 12.17 7.26 -5.96
N ARG A 187 13.13 7.05 -6.86
CA ARG A 187 13.67 8.11 -7.71
C ARG A 187 13.31 7.82 -9.16
N ASN A 188 12.80 8.83 -9.87
CA ASN A 188 12.63 8.84 -11.33
C ASN A 188 13.99 8.91 -12.07
N HIS A 189 14.93 8.04 -11.72
CA HIS A 189 16.12 7.81 -12.53
C HIS A 189 15.90 6.54 -13.36
N LYS A 190 16.58 6.42 -14.51
CA LYS A 190 16.55 5.21 -15.36
C LYS A 190 16.61 3.98 -14.44
N CYS A 191 15.63 3.08 -14.55
CA CYS A 191 15.67 1.80 -13.84
C CYS A 191 16.95 1.06 -14.25
N ILE A 192 17.99 1.11 -13.41
CA ILE A 192 19.19 0.29 -13.59
C ILE A 192 18.92 -0.99 -12.80
N TYR A 193 18.14 -1.89 -13.40
CA TYR A 193 17.95 -3.22 -12.87
C TYR A 193 19.13 -4.09 -13.28
N HIS A 194 19.91 -4.57 -12.31
CA HIS A 194 20.96 -5.56 -12.53
C HIS A 194 20.36 -6.95 -12.25
N GLY A 195 20.41 -7.85 -13.24
CA GLY A 195 19.62 -9.09 -13.38
C GLY A 195 19.71 -10.19 -12.30
N ARG A 196 19.77 -9.85 -11.01
CA ARG A 196 19.74 -10.81 -9.89
C ARG A 196 18.65 -10.55 -8.84
N ASP A 197 17.78 -9.55 -9.05
CA ASP A 197 16.78 -9.17 -8.06
C ASP A 197 15.39 -9.76 -8.39
N VAL A 198 14.90 -10.75 -7.64
CA VAL A 198 13.58 -11.36 -7.89
C VAL A 198 12.44 -10.33 -7.76
N SER A 199 11.62 -10.20 -8.80
CA SER A 199 10.38 -9.41 -8.82
C SER A 199 9.19 -10.27 -8.42
N ILE A 200 8.28 -9.74 -7.60
CA ILE A 200 6.89 -10.20 -7.55
C ILE A 200 6.03 -8.96 -7.77
N ALA A 201 5.47 -8.84 -8.97
CA ALA A 201 4.45 -7.88 -9.32
C ALA A 201 3.51 -8.59 -10.29
N GLN A 202 2.23 -8.71 -9.97
CA GLN A 202 1.26 -9.18 -10.95
C GLN A 202 -0.15 -8.67 -10.64
N GLU A 203 -0.56 -7.54 -11.21
CA GLU A 203 -1.97 -7.43 -11.59
C GLU A 203 -2.12 -7.12 -13.07
N TRP A 204 -3.22 -7.62 -13.62
CA TRP A 204 -3.63 -7.40 -14.99
C TRP A 204 -4.52 -6.15 -15.02
N THR A 205 -3.97 -5.00 -15.40
CA THR A 205 -4.81 -3.94 -15.94
C THR A 205 -5.41 -4.43 -17.25
N LEU A 206 -6.66 -4.89 -17.22
CA LEU A 206 -7.45 -4.98 -18.45
C LEU A 206 -7.63 -3.56 -18.95
N GLY A 207 -6.83 -3.22 -19.96
CA GLY A 207 -6.77 -1.91 -20.58
C GLY A 207 -8.16 -1.33 -20.81
N VAL A 208 -8.28 -0.04 -20.48
CA VAL A 208 -9.29 0.83 -21.10
C VAL A 208 -8.96 1.02 -22.56
#